data_AF-A0A1S3QQI6-F1
#
_entry.id   AF-A0A1S3QQI6-F1
#
_cell.length_a   1.000
_cell.length_b   1.000
_cell.length_c   1.000
_cell.angle_alpha   90.00
_cell.angle_beta   90.00
_cell.angle_gamma   90.00
#
_symmetry.space_group_name_H-M   'P 1'
#
loop_
_entity.id
_entity.type
_entity.pdbx_description
1 polymer ?
#
loop_
_entity_poly.entity_id
_entity_poly.type
_entity_poly.pdbx_seq_one_letter_code
_entity_poly.pdbx_strand_id
1 'polypeptide(L)'
;MNCLFDETYSKQVINEGEEPENFFWVGIGCQKAYDEDADYMKSARLFRCSNEKGFFAVSEKCSDFCQDDLADDDIMLLDNGQEVYMWVGTQTSQVEIKLSLKACQVRYVTLPRPNSNDLFSIVLLYLYCV
;
A
#
# COMPACT_ATOMS: atom_id res chain seq x y z
N MET A 1 19.20 -19.68 -17.05
CA MET A 1 20.16 -18.70 -17.59
C MET A 1 19.32 -17.68 -18.32
N ASN A 2 18.97 -16.57 -17.67
CA ASN A 2 17.99 -15.61 -18.19
C ASN A 2 18.70 -14.62 -19.13
N CYS A 3 18.68 -14.92 -20.42
CA CYS A 3 19.10 -14.02 -21.50
C CYS A 3 18.01 -12.95 -21.75
N LEU A 4 17.67 -12.18 -20.72
CA LEU A 4 16.71 -11.07 -20.82
C LEU A 4 17.36 -9.75 -21.23
N PHE A 5 18.67 -9.75 -21.48
CA PHE A 5 19.35 -8.54 -21.91
C PHE A 5 20.14 -8.74 -23.20
N ASP A 6 19.66 -8.11 -24.27
CA ASP A 6 20.30 -8.04 -25.59
C ASP A 6 21.63 -7.28 -25.45
N GLU A 7 22.67 -7.61 -26.22
CA GLU A 7 24.04 -7.06 -26.10
C GLU A 7 24.17 -5.54 -26.44
N THR A 8 23.06 -4.81 -26.50
CA THR A 8 22.98 -3.43 -26.99
C THR A 8 23.04 -2.35 -25.91
N TYR A 9 23.14 -2.72 -24.63
CA TYR A 9 23.23 -1.76 -23.53
C TYR A 9 24.19 -2.18 -22.42
N SER A 10 24.84 -1.18 -21.82
CA SER A 10 25.69 -1.34 -20.65
C SER A 10 24.85 -1.40 -19.37
N LYS A 11 25.03 -2.45 -18.56
CA LYS A 11 24.48 -2.53 -17.21
C LYS A 11 25.42 -1.87 -16.22
N GLN A 12 24.93 -0.89 -15.47
CA GLN A 12 25.63 -0.29 -14.33
C GLN A 12 24.88 -0.63 -13.03
N VAL A 13 25.62 -1.02 -11.99
CA VAL A 13 25.07 -1.18 -10.63
C VAL A 13 25.41 0.10 -9.85
N ILE A 14 24.41 0.69 -9.22
CA ILE A 14 24.49 1.93 -8.45
C ILE A 14 24.00 1.59 -7.04
N ASN A 15 24.74 1.99 -6.01
CA ASN A 15 24.30 1.83 -4.63
C ASN A 15 23.39 2.99 -4.24
N GLU A 16 22.48 2.74 -3.31
CA GLU A 16 21.64 3.78 -2.73
C GLU A 16 22.50 4.88 -2.09
N GLY A 17 22.22 6.14 -2.41
CA GLY A 17 22.98 7.31 -1.99
C GLY A 17 24.17 7.68 -2.88
N GLU A 18 24.49 6.86 -3.89
CA GLU A 18 25.54 7.12 -4.88
C GLU A 18 24.98 7.40 -6.28
N GLU A 19 23.71 7.84 -6.37
CA GLU A 19 23.02 8.06 -7.64
C GLU A 19 23.58 9.27 -8.43
N PRO A 20 24.04 9.08 -9.68
CA PRO A 20 24.52 10.19 -10.50
C PRO A 20 23.40 11.17 -10.88
N GLU A 21 23.57 12.45 -10.55
CA GLU A 21 22.61 13.53 -10.85
C GLU A 21 22.24 13.62 -12.34
N ASN A 22 23.23 13.46 -13.22
CA ASN A 22 23.12 13.72 -14.65
C ASN A 22 22.49 12.59 -15.48
N PHE A 23 22.24 11.42 -14.88
CA PHE A 23 21.68 10.28 -15.60
C PHE A 23 20.55 9.59 -14.84
N PHE A 24 20.76 9.26 -13.56
CA PHE A 24 19.77 8.50 -12.79
C PHE A 24 18.54 9.36 -12.50
N TRP A 25 18.71 10.47 -11.80
CA TRP A 25 17.61 11.34 -11.40
C TRP A 25 16.92 12.02 -12.59
N VAL A 26 17.68 12.40 -13.62
CA VAL A 26 17.12 12.89 -14.89
C VAL A 26 16.36 11.79 -15.62
N GLY A 27 16.87 10.56 -15.62
CA GLY A 27 16.26 9.42 -16.31
C GLY A 27 14.92 8.99 -15.73
N ILE A 28 14.73 9.11 -14.41
CA ILE A 28 13.45 8.84 -13.73
C ILE A 28 12.59 10.10 -13.52
N GLY A 29 13.01 11.23 -14.11
CA GLY A 29 12.29 12.52 -14.10
C GLY A 29 12.82 13.51 -13.07
N CYS A 30 12.93 13.13 -11.80
CA CYS A 30 13.61 13.89 -10.75
C CYS A 30 13.74 13.07 -9.46
N GLN A 31 14.57 13.55 -8.54
CA GLN A 31 14.57 13.06 -7.16
C GLN A 31 13.29 13.48 -6.43
N LYS A 32 12.64 12.51 -5.81
CA LYS A 32 11.47 12.69 -4.93
C LYS A 32 11.74 12.06 -3.59
N ALA A 33 10.96 12.40 -2.58
CA ALA A 33 10.96 11.66 -1.32
C ALA A 33 10.51 10.21 -1.57
N TYR A 34 11.22 9.27 -0.97
CA TYR A 34 10.93 7.84 -1.01
C TYR A 34 11.25 7.24 0.37
N ASP A 35 10.80 6.01 0.61
CA ASP A 35 11.03 5.33 1.89
C ASP A 35 12.48 4.83 1.98
N GLU A 36 13.20 5.22 3.04
CA GLU A 36 14.60 4.82 3.29
C GLU A 36 14.72 3.51 4.11
N ASP A 37 13.62 3.03 4.67
CA ASP A 37 13.55 1.79 5.44
C ASP A 37 12.31 0.97 5.09
N ALA A 38 12.34 -0.31 5.48
CA ALA A 38 11.24 -1.25 5.26
C ALA A 38 10.66 -1.76 6.59
N ASP A 39 10.75 -1.01 7.68
CA ASP A 39 10.27 -1.47 8.98
C ASP A 39 8.77 -1.71 9.00
N TYR A 40 8.02 -0.99 8.15
CA TYR A 40 6.59 -1.23 7.93
C TYR A 40 6.28 -2.67 7.52
N MET A 41 7.18 -3.37 6.80
CA MET A 41 6.97 -4.76 6.37
C MET A 41 6.83 -5.73 7.55
N LYS A 42 7.38 -5.39 8.73
CA LYS A 42 7.31 -6.23 9.93
C LYS A 42 5.93 -6.21 10.59
N SER A 43 5.21 -5.11 10.42
CA SER A 43 3.90 -4.85 11.05
C SER A 43 2.75 -4.76 10.05
N ALA A 44 3.05 -4.72 8.75
CA ALA A 44 2.05 -4.55 7.70
C ALA A 44 1.09 -5.73 7.63
N ARG A 45 -0.20 -5.41 7.70
CA ARG A 45 -1.30 -6.38 7.63
C ARG A 45 -2.37 -5.85 6.68
N LEU A 46 -2.74 -6.67 5.71
CA LEU A 46 -3.78 -6.36 4.74
C LEU A 46 -5.09 -7.07 5.10
N PHE A 47 -6.20 -6.33 5.13
CA PHE A 47 -7.53 -6.87 5.42
C PHE A 47 -8.48 -6.57 4.27
N ARG A 48 -9.22 -7.57 3.81
CA ARG A 48 -10.33 -7.44 2.86
C ARG A 48 -11.64 -7.21 3.60
N CYS A 49 -12.34 -6.14 3.27
CA CYS A 49 -13.69 -5.83 3.70
C CYS A 49 -14.65 -6.10 2.54
N SER A 50 -15.52 -7.09 2.68
CA SER A 50 -16.41 -7.57 1.60
C SER A 50 -17.76 -8.01 2.14
N ASN A 51 -18.79 -7.94 1.31
CA ASN A 51 -20.11 -8.51 1.59
C ASN A 51 -20.45 -9.78 0.77
N GLU A 52 -19.49 -10.34 0.01
CA GLU A 52 -19.70 -11.45 -0.95
C GLU A 52 -20.43 -12.67 -0.34
N LYS A 53 -20.25 -12.91 0.96
CA LYS A 53 -20.90 -14.02 1.70
C LYS A 53 -22.36 -13.73 2.09
N GLY A 54 -22.94 -12.63 1.59
CA GLY A 54 -24.27 -12.14 1.96
C GLY A 54 -24.30 -11.30 3.25
N PHE A 55 -23.14 -11.07 3.88
CA PHE A 55 -22.97 -10.22 5.05
C PHE A 55 -21.58 -9.57 5.05
N PHE A 56 -21.46 -8.39 5.65
CA PHE A 56 -20.19 -7.69 5.77
C PHE A 56 -19.22 -8.46 6.67
N ALA A 57 -18.05 -8.78 6.13
CA ALA A 57 -16.98 -9.47 6.82
C ALA A 57 -15.64 -8.79 6.57
N VAL A 58 -14.77 -8.83 7.59
CA VAL A 58 -13.38 -8.42 7.49
C VAL A 58 -12.51 -9.66 7.62
N SER A 59 -11.68 -9.94 6.64
CA SER A 59 -10.76 -11.08 6.62
C SER A 59 -9.35 -10.61 6.33
N GLU A 60 -8.39 -11.12 7.10
CA GLU A 60 -6.98 -10.85 6.86
C GLU A 60 -6.45 -11.67 5.67
N LYS A 61 -5.62 -11.04 4.84
CA LYS A 61 -4.86 -11.67 3.75
C LYS A 61 -3.53 -12.24 4.27
N CYS A 62 -2.87 -13.07 3.48
CA CYS A 62 -1.53 -13.57 3.80
C CYS A 62 -0.52 -12.41 3.90
N SER A 63 0.57 -12.61 4.64
CA SER A 63 1.58 -11.59 4.91
C SER A 63 2.43 -11.20 3.69
N ASP A 64 2.35 -11.97 2.60
CA ASP A 64 3.04 -11.79 1.32
C ASP A 64 2.13 -11.17 0.25
N PHE A 65 1.29 -10.21 0.66
CA PHE A 65 0.37 -9.53 -0.24
C PHE A 65 1.09 -8.64 -1.26
N CYS A 66 0.46 -8.45 -2.42
CA CYS A 66 0.96 -7.60 -3.50
C CYS A 66 -0.16 -6.73 -4.11
N GLN A 67 0.15 -5.98 -5.17
CA GLN A 67 -0.85 -5.14 -5.83
C GLN A 67 -2.01 -5.94 -6.43
N ASP A 68 -1.76 -7.18 -6.87
CA ASP A 68 -2.80 -8.07 -7.42
C ASP A 68 -3.83 -8.50 -6.35
N ASP A 69 -3.53 -8.32 -5.06
CA ASP A 69 -4.50 -8.57 -3.98
C ASP A 69 -5.53 -7.46 -3.80
N LEU A 70 -5.36 -6.31 -4.47
CA LEU A 70 -6.31 -5.19 -4.43
C LEU A 70 -7.47 -5.45 -5.41
N ALA A 71 -8.61 -5.90 -4.87
CA ALA A 71 -9.75 -6.35 -5.66
C ALA A 71 -10.74 -5.20 -5.94
N ASP A 72 -10.96 -4.87 -7.22
CA ASP A 72 -11.79 -3.73 -7.63
C ASP A 72 -13.23 -3.72 -7.10
N ASP A 73 -13.77 -4.87 -6.72
CA ASP A 73 -15.09 -5.06 -6.15
C ASP A 73 -15.16 -4.94 -4.62
N ASP A 74 -14.01 -4.80 -3.94
CA ASP A 74 -13.92 -4.75 -2.48
C ASP A 74 -13.07 -3.61 -1.94
N ILE A 75 -13.05 -3.49 -0.61
CA ILE A 75 -12.24 -2.50 0.11
C ILE A 75 -11.10 -3.22 0.83
N MET A 76 -9.90 -2.68 0.71
CA MET A 76 -8.72 -3.20 1.40
C MET A 76 -8.23 -2.21 2.46
N LEU A 77 -8.01 -2.70 3.68
CA LEU A 77 -7.39 -1.94 4.77
C LEU A 77 -5.95 -2.40 4.95
N LEU A 78 -4.99 -1.52 4.74
CA LEU A 78 -3.58 -1.78 5.00
C LEU A 78 -3.17 -1.08 6.30
N ASP A 79 -2.87 -1.85 7.35
CA ASP A 79 -2.36 -1.34 8.62
C ASP A 79 -0.86 -1.60 8.69
N ASN A 80 -0.04 -0.55 8.67
CA ASN A 80 1.42 -0.66 8.80
C ASN A 80 1.90 -0.54 10.26
N GLY A 81 0.99 -0.42 11.22
CA GLY A 81 1.30 -0.22 12.65
C GLY A 81 1.41 1.24 13.08
N GLN A 82 1.54 2.17 12.14
CA GLN A 82 1.50 3.62 12.41
C GLN A 82 0.22 4.24 11.86
N GLU A 83 -0.10 3.99 10.60
CA GLU A 83 -1.27 4.47 9.87
C GLU A 83 -2.15 3.30 9.38
N VAL A 84 -3.39 3.61 8.98
CA VAL A 84 -4.25 2.65 8.27
C VAL A 84 -4.70 3.28 6.96
N TYR A 85 -4.29 2.69 5.84
CA TYR A 85 -4.71 3.08 4.51
C TYR A 85 -5.98 2.32 4.14
N MET A 86 -6.95 3.03 3.55
CA MET A 86 -8.14 2.40 2.99
C MET A 86 -8.11 2.56 1.48
N TRP A 87 -7.88 1.45 0.80
CA TRP A 87 -8.00 1.36 -0.64
C TRP A 87 -9.44 0.98 -0.99
N VAL A 88 -10.06 1.76 -1.87
CA VAL A 88 -11.48 1.62 -2.23
C VAL A 88 -11.55 1.15 -3.68
N GLY A 89 -11.95 -0.10 -3.88
CA GLY A 89 -12.18 -0.66 -5.21
C GLY A 89 -13.22 0.13 -6.00
N THR A 90 -13.01 0.22 -7.31
CA THR A 90 -13.82 1.04 -8.22
C THR A 90 -15.28 0.59 -8.34
N GLN A 91 -15.57 -0.67 -7.98
CA GLN A 91 -16.88 -1.32 -8.08
C GLN A 91 -17.53 -1.54 -6.70
N THR A 92 -17.00 -0.91 -5.65
CA THR A 92 -17.51 -1.05 -4.28
C THR A 92 -18.80 -0.25 -4.03
N SER A 93 -19.66 -0.75 -3.14
CA SER A 93 -20.89 -0.06 -2.76
C SER A 93 -20.69 0.98 -1.66
N GLN A 94 -21.56 2.01 -1.62
CA GLN A 94 -21.57 3.00 -0.52
C GLN A 94 -21.79 2.37 0.86
N VAL A 95 -22.48 1.23 0.91
CA VAL A 95 -22.70 0.48 2.15
C VAL A 95 -21.39 -0.15 2.63
N GLU A 96 -20.62 -0.77 1.73
CA GLU A 96 -19.30 -1.33 2.05
C GLU A 96 -18.32 -0.24 2.47
N ILE A 97 -18.31 0.91 1.80
CA ILE A 97 -17.49 2.06 2.19
C ILE A 97 -17.82 2.46 3.63
N LYS A 98 -19.10 2.65 3.95
CA LYS A 98 -19.52 3.07 5.30
C LYS A 98 -19.18 2.05 6.38
N LEU A 99 -19.31 0.76 6.10
CA LEU A 99 -18.98 -0.31 7.05
C LEU A 99 -17.47 -0.46 7.21
N SER A 100 -16.70 -0.35 6.12
CA SER A 100 -15.24 -0.40 6.13
C SER A 100 -14.61 0.78 6.85
N LEU A 101 -15.19 1.98 6.72
CA LEU A 101 -14.80 3.15 7.52
C LEU A 101 -14.92 2.87 9.03
N LYS A 102 -16.02 2.24 9.46
CA LYS A 102 -16.20 1.84 10.86
C LYS A 102 -15.21 0.76 11.29
N ALA A 103 -14.98 -0.24 10.44
CA ALA A 103 -14.01 -1.30 10.70
C ALA A 103 -12.59 -0.73 10.83
N CYS A 104 -12.21 0.20 9.94
CA CYS A 104 -10.95 0.92 9.96
C CYS A 104 -10.78 1.72 11.26
N GLN A 105 -11.81 2.46 11.68
CA GLN A 105 -11.78 3.20 12.94
C GLN A 105 -11.57 2.27 14.15
N VAL A 106 -12.32 1.16 14.22
CA VAL A 106 -12.16 0.16 15.29
C VAL A 106 -10.74 -0.42 15.27
N ARG A 107 -10.22 -0.73 14.09
CA ARG A 107 -8.88 -1.30 13.92
C ARG A 107 -7.77 -0.33 14.33
N TYR A 108 -7.95 0.97 14.06
CA TYR A 108 -7.03 2.03 14.47
C TYR A 108 -6.97 2.17 15.99
N VAL A 109 -8.13 2.27 16.67
CA VAL A 109 -8.20 2.52 18.12
C VAL A 109 -7.87 1.32 18.99
N THR A 110 -7.97 0.10 18.46
CA THR A 110 -7.76 -1.13 19.24
C THR A 110 -6.29 -1.45 19.45
N LEU A 111 -5.38 -0.96 18.59
CA LEU A 111 -3.94 -1.19 18.73
C LEU A 111 -3.21 0.04 19.25
N PRO A 112 -2.23 -0.12 20.17
CA PRO A 112 -1.37 0.99 20.58
C PRO A 112 -0.49 1.41 19.40
N ARG A 113 -0.52 2.70 19.07
CA ARG A 113 0.28 3.30 17.99
C ARG A 113 1.28 4.30 18.58
N PRO A 114 2.54 4.35 18.09
CA PRO A 114 3.58 5.20 18.66
C PRO A 114 3.21 6.71 18.67
N ASN A 115 2.38 7.17 17.72
CA ASN A 115 1.97 8.57 17.56
C ASN A 115 0.45 8.77 17.80
N SER A 116 -0.08 8.31 18.93
CA SER A 116 -1.53 8.32 19.22
C SER A 116 -2.19 9.70 19.43
N ASN A 117 -1.48 10.80 19.13
CA ASN A 117 -2.04 12.16 19.19
C ASN A 117 -2.79 12.55 17.91
N ASP A 118 -2.65 11.76 16.85
CA ASP A 118 -3.17 12.13 15.54
C ASP A 118 -4.62 11.70 15.36
N LEU A 119 -5.40 12.67 14.86
CA LEU A 119 -6.73 12.49 14.30
C LEU A 119 -6.69 11.27 13.36
N PHE A 120 -7.74 10.46 13.41
CA PHE A 120 -7.94 9.33 12.51
C PHE A 120 -7.76 9.77 11.05
N SER A 121 -6.57 9.53 10.52
CA SER A 121 -6.17 9.93 9.19
C SER A 121 -6.37 8.74 8.28
N ILE A 122 -7.53 8.69 7.61
CA ILE A 122 -7.71 7.77 6.50
C ILE A 122 -7.05 8.40 5.30
N VAL A 123 -5.94 7.82 4.88
CA VAL A 123 -5.40 8.05 3.55
C VAL A 123 -6.22 7.20 2.58
N LEU A 124 -7.11 7.86 1.84
CA LEU A 124 -7.89 7.25 0.77
C LEU A 124 -7.00 7.13 -0.46
N LEU A 125 -6.66 5.89 -0.82
CA LEU A 125 -5.96 5.60 -2.06
C LEU A 125 -7.02 5.41 -3.15
N TYR A 126 -7.33 6.49 -3.87
CA TYR A 126 -8.03 6.41 -5.15
C TYR A 126 -7.03 6.10 -6.25
N LEU A 127 -7.42 5.27 -7.23
CA LEU A 127 -6.68 5.04 -8.47
C LEU A 127 -6.39 6.37 -9.18
N TYR A 128 -5.29 7.01 -8.82
CA TYR A 128 -4.50 7.82 -9.71
C TYR A 128 -3.25 6.99 -9.95
N CYS A 129 -3.13 6.47 -11.17
CA CYS A 129 -1.98 5.71 -11.65
C CYS A 129 -0.67 6.26 -11.07
N VAL A 130 0.06 5.40 -10.37
CA VAL A 130 1.52 5.44 -10.42
C VAL A 130 1.94 4.74 -11.70
#